data_AF-A0AAU6IMN6-F1
#
_entry.id   AF-A0AAU6IMN6-F1
#
_cell.length_a   1.000
_cell.length_b   1.000
_cell.length_c   1.000
_cell.angle_alpha   90.00
_cell.angle_beta   90.00
_cell.angle_gamma   90.00
#
_symmetry.space_group_name_H-M   'P 1'
#
loop_
_entity.id
_entity.type
_entity.pdbx_description
1 polymer ?
#
loop_
_entity_poly.entity_id
_entity_poly.type
_entity_poly.pdbx_seq_one_letter_code
_entity_poly.pdbx_strand_id
1 'polypeptide(L)' 'MAQHRVNHSTRAQEIVLRYIRRHITETCSSPTLQEIGEARGMHSRGSVHYQLVELKTKGAIVRTLDRHRGIQVT' A
#
# COMPACT_ATOMS: atom_id res chain seq x y z
N MET A 1 6.84 -17.56 -5.45
CA MET A 1 6.07 -16.52 -4.74
C MET A 1 7.04 -15.79 -3.82
N ALA A 2 7.59 -14.66 -4.28
CA ALA A 2 8.71 -13.98 -3.63
C ALA A 2 8.27 -13.37 -2.29
N GLN A 3 8.71 -13.97 -1.18
CA GLN A 3 8.61 -13.35 0.13
C GLN A 3 9.67 -12.26 0.22
N HIS A 4 9.37 -11.06 -0.28
CA HIS A 4 10.22 -9.88 -0.09
C HIS A 4 10.27 -9.59 1.41
N ARG A 5 11.38 -9.98 2.06
CA ARG A 5 11.66 -9.64 3.45
C ARG A 5 11.88 -8.14 3.51
N VAL A 6 10.83 -7.41 3.88
CA VAL A 6 10.87 -5.96 4.11
C VAL A 6 11.63 -5.70 5.41
N ASN A 7 12.96 -5.90 5.39
CA ASN A 7 13.83 -5.81 6.58
C ASN A 7 13.94 -4.38 7.15
N HIS A 8 13.31 -3.38 6.51
CA HIS A 8 13.36 -1.97 6.92
C HIS A 8 11.99 -1.28 6.88
N SER A 9 10.89 -2.02 7.03
CA SER A 9 9.55 -1.42 7.11
C SER A 9 9.21 -1.00 8.52
N THR A 10 8.73 0.23 8.69
CA THR A 10 8.15 0.64 9.98
C THR A 10 6.84 -0.11 10.21
N ARG A 11 6.40 -0.26 11.47
CA ARG A 11 5.12 -0.91 11.83
C ARG A 11 3.93 -0.34 11.04
N ALA A 12 3.94 0.95 10.74
CA ALA A 12 2.91 1.59 9.92
C ALA A 12 2.89 1.05 8.48
N GLN A 13 4.07 0.88 7.86
CA GLN A 13 4.23 0.38 6.50
C GLN A 13 3.81 -1.08 6.38
N GLU A 14 4.17 -1.91 7.36
CA GLU A 14 3.74 -3.32 7.39
C GLU A 14 2.21 -3.44 7.45
N ILE A 15 1.55 -2.62 8.27
CA ILE A 15 0.09 -2.65 8.37
C ILE A 15 -0.56 -2.17 7.07
N VAL A 16 -0.01 -1.12 6.44
CA VAL A 16 -0.49 -0.65 5.13
C VAL A 16 -0.32 -1.74 4.07
N LEU A 17 0.85 -2.38 4.00
CA LEU A 17 1.11 -3.47 3.05
C LEU A 17 0.19 -4.67 3.30
N ARG A 18 -0.03 -5.05 4.56
CA ARG A 18 -0.96 -6.12 4.92
C ARG A 18 -2.39 -5.80 4.50
N TYR A 19 -2.82 -4.55 4.71
CA TYR A 19 -4.13 -4.09 4.25
C TYR A 19 -4.27 -4.16 2.73
N ILE A 20 -3.28 -3.66 1.98
CA ILE A 20 -3.29 -3.71 0.51
C ILE A 20 -3.38 -5.15 0.02
N ARG A 21 -2.55 -6.05 0.57
CA ARG A 21 -2.57 -7.49 0.21
C ARG A 21 -3.94 -8.11 0.47
N ARG A 22 -4.50 -7.90 1.66
CA ARG A 22 -5.81 -8.44 2.03
C ARG A 22 -6.91 -7.91 1.10
N HIS A 23 -6.92 -6.60 0.84
CA HIS A 23 -7.94 -5.98 -0.01
C HIS A 23 -7.90 -6.55 -1.44
N ILE A 24 -6.71 -6.72 -2.02
CA ILE A 24 -6.56 -7.32 -3.35
C ILE A 24 -7.07 -8.77 -3.36
N THR A 25 -6.80 -9.55 -2.32
CA THR A 25 -7.30 -10.93 -2.21
C THR A 25 -8.81 -11.02 -2.03
N GLU A 26 -9.41 -10.07 -1.29
CA GLU A 26 -10.85 -10.08 -0.99
C GLU A 26 -11.71 -9.49 -2.11
N THR A 27 -11.25 -8.44 -2.79
CA THR A 27 -12.06 -7.69 -3.78
C THR A 27 -11.59 -7.86 -5.22
N CYS A 28 -10.49 -8.60 -5.43
CA CYS A 28 -9.80 -8.67 -6.74
C CYS A 28 -9.44 -7.28 -7.29
N SER A 29 -9.35 -6.26 -6.44
CA SER A 29 -9.11 -4.87 -6.82
C SER A 29 -8.08 -4.22 -5.91
N SER A 30 -7.32 -3.28 -6.45
CA SER A 30 -6.40 -2.48 -5.66
C SER A 30 -7.18 -1.44 -4.85
N PRO A 31 -6.83 -1.22 -3.56
CA PRO A 31 -7.40 -0.11 -2.82
C PRO A 31 -6.91 1.23 -3.38
N THR A 32 -7.69 2.28 -3.15
CA THR A 32 -7.36 3.68 -3.44
C THR A 32 -6.63 4.33 -2.26
N LEU A 33 -6.05 5.51 -2.49
CA LEU A 33 -5.46 6.34 -1.42
C LEU A 33 -6.46 6.63 -0.29
N GLN A 34 -7.72 6.86 -0.64
CA GLN A 34 -8.77 7.21 0.33
C GLN A 34 -9.14 5.99 1.17
N GLU A 35 -9.39 4.84 0.54
CA GLU A 35 -9.70 3.59 1.25
C GLU A 35 -8.57 3.15 2.18
N ILE A 36 -7.30 3.39 1.80
CA ILE A 36 -6.15 3.13 2.68
C ILE A 36 -6.15 4.10 3.87
N GLY A 37 -6.44 5.38 3.63
CA GLY A 37 -6.50 6.39 4.69
C GLY A 37 -7.58 6.08 5.71
N GLU A 38 -8.80 5.79 5.24
CA GLU A 38 -9.95 5.43 6.06
C GLU A 38 -9.69 4.17 6.89
N ALA A 39 -9.20 3.10 6.26
CA ALA A 39 -8.91 1.84 6.95
C ALA A 39 -7.79 1.94 7.99
N ARG A 40 -6.96 2.98 7.92
CA ARG A 40 -5.82 3.20 8.83
C ARG A 40 -6.03 4.35 9.81
N GLY A 41 -7.17 5.03 9.77
CA GLY A 41 -7.41 6.23 10.57
C GLY A 41 -6.45 7.38 10.23
N MET A 42 -5.94 7.42 8.99
CA MET A 42 -5.07 8.49 8.52
C MET A 42 -5.94 9.59 7.90
N HIS A 43 -6.04 10.73 8.59
CA HIS A 43 -6.87 11.86 8.15
C HIS A 43 -6.23 12.69 7.03
N SER A 44 -4.92 12.56 6.80
CA SER A 44 -4.20 13.31 5.76
C SER A 44 -3.81 12.43 4.57
N ARG A 45 -4.20 12.87 3.36
CA ARG A 45 -3.75 12.27 2.10
C ARG A 45 -2.23 12.29 1.95
N GLY A 46 -1.56 13.29 2.52
CA GLY A 46 -0.10 13.40 2.50
C GLY A 46 0.59 12.27 3.28
N SER A 47 0.03 11.91 4.44
CA SER A 47 0.54 10.79 5.25
C SER A 47 0.42 9.46 4.53
N VAL A 48 -0.74 9.20 3.89
CA VAL A 48 -0.92 7.99 3.08
C VAL A 48 0.04 7.97 1.90
N HIS A 49 0.20 9.10 1.21
CA HIS A 49 1.12 9.23 0.09
C HIS A 49 2.57 8.91 0.50
N TYR A 50 3.04 9.45 1.62
CA TYR A 50 4.37 9.17 2.15
C TYR A 50 4.60 7.67 2.40
N GLN A 51 3.64 6.98 3.03
CA GLN A 51 3.75 5.54 3.28
C GLN A 51 3.81 4.72 1.97
N LEU A 52 3.05 5.11 0.95
CA LEU A 52 3.07 4.44 -0.35
C LEU A 52 4.37 4.71 -1.12
N VAL A 53 4.92 5.92 -1.04
CA VAL A 53 6.23 6.24 -1.63
C VAL A 53 7.32 5.39 -0.98
N GLU A 54 7.35 5.31 0.35
CA GLU A 54 8.28 4.46 1.08
C GLU A 54 8.18 2.98 0.68
N LEU A 55 6.95 2.45 0.59
CA LEU A 55 6.71 1.07 0.16
C LEU A 55 7.16 0.84 -1.30
N LYS A 56 6.97 1.82 -2.18
CA LYS A 56 7.46 1.77 -3.56
C LYS A 56 8.99 1.78 -3.61
N THR A 57 9.63 2.68 -2.87
CA THR A 57 11.10 2.76 -2.78
C THR A 57 11.71 1.46 -2.27
N LYS A 58 11.01 0.75 -1.37
CA LYS A 58 11.41 -0.56 -0.84
C LYS A 58 11.07 -1.74 -1.76
N GLY A 59 10.51 -1.49 -2.95
CA GLY A 59 10.12 -2.52 -3.91
C GLY A 59 8.91 -3.37 -3.48
N ALA A 60 8.22 -3.00 -2.40
CA ALA A 60 7.08 -3.76 -1.87
C ALA A 60 5.79 -3.55 -2.68
N ILE A 61 5.68 -2.43 -3.38
CA ILE A 61 4.56 -2.13 -4.27
C ILE A 61 5.03 -1.42 -5.54
N VAL A 62 4.23 -1.55 -6.60
CA VAL A 62 4.26 -0.70 -7.80
C VAL A 62 2.99 0.14 -7.80
N ARG A 63 3.10 1.42 -8.19
CA ARG A 63 1.95 2.32 -8.31
C ARG A 63 1.95 3.00 -9.67
N THR A 64 0.89 2.76 -10.44
CA THR A 64 0.61 3.46 -11.71
C THR A 64 -0.31 4.64 -11.44
N LEU A 65 0.13 5.85 -11.81
CA LEU A 65 -0.60 7.10 -11.50
C LEU A 65 -1.74 7.39 -12.49
N ASP A 66 -1.70 6.81 -13.68
CA ASP A 66 -2.72 6.93 -14.72
C ASP A 66 -3.97 6.09 -14.44
N ARG A 67 -3.93 5.19 -13.44
CA ARG A 67 -5.04 4.31 -13.09
C ARG A 67 -5.60 4.61 -11.70
N HIS A 68 -6.92 4.74 -11.63
CA HIS A 68 -7.68 4.99 -10.41
C HIS A 68 -7.46 3.94 -9.29
N ARG A 69 -6.98 2.74 -9.65
CA ARG A 69 -6.63 1.63 -8.74
C ARG A 69 -5.35 0.93 -9.21
N GLY A 70 -4.28 1.70 -9.38
CA GLY A 70 -3.01 1.24 -9.95
C GLY A 70 -2.00 0.67 -8.95
N ILE A 71 -2.38 0.24 -7.74
CA ILE A 71 -1.42 -0.32 -6.77
C ILE A 71 -1.32 -1.84 -6.99
N GLN A 72 -0.10 -2.31 -7.19
CA GLN A 72 0.22 -3.73 -7.31
C GLN A 72 1.25 -4.11 -6.26
N VAL A 73 1.13 -5.31 -5.70
CA VAL A 73 2.11 -5.87 -4.77
C VAL A 73 3.11 -6.70 -5.57
N THR A 74 4.40 -6.51 -5.30
CA THR A 74 5.52 -7.29 -5.87
C THR A 74 5.85 -8.48 -4.97
#